data_AF-A0A3M8CVT9-F1
#
_entry.id   AF-A0A3M8CVT9-F1
#
_cell.length_a   1.000
_cell.length_b   1.000
_cell.length_c   1.000
_cell.angle_alpha   90.00
_cell.angle_beta   90.00
_cell.angle_gamma   90.00
#
_symmetry.space_group_name_H-M   'P 1'
#
loop_
_entity.id
_entity.type
_entity.pdbx_description
1 polymer ?
#
loop_
_entity_poly.entity_id
_entity_poly.type
_entity_poly.pdbx_seq_one_letter_code
_entity_poly.pdbx_strand_id
1 'polypeptide(L)' 'MANHRRRAQIRLSPPEFTYLNEIKFSIGNDPLVQVEPLRQLPSGGFLITIRVQGMQKARALATLIIATKQIGSLRIQV' A
#
# COMPACT_ATOMS: atom_id res chain seq x y z
N MET A 1 -7.97 42.66 10.91
CA MET A 1 -7.55 41.26 11.09
C MET A 1 -7.95 40.48 9.84
N ALA A 2 -7.00 40.14 8.97
CA ALA A 2 -7.30 39.49 7.69
C ALA A 2 -7.53 37.99 7.90
N ASN A 3 -8.73 37.52 7.52
CA ASN A 3 -9.16 36.14 7.67
C ASN A 3 -8.60 35.31 6.50
N HIS A 4 -7.44 34.70 6.68
CA HIS A 4 -6.83 33.82 5.68
C HIS A 4 -7.62 32.51 5.56
N ARG A 5 -8.63 32.49 4.68
CA ARG A 5 -9.23 31.23 4.19
C ARG A 5 -8.13 30.41 3.53
N ARG A 6 -7.56 29.44 4.25
CA ARG A 6 -6.70 28.41 3.66
C ARG A 6 -7.53 27.65 2.62
N ARG A 7 -7.37 27.96 1.34
CA ARG A 7 -7.87 27.11 0.26
C ARG A 7 -7.09 25.81 0.33
N ALA A 8 -7.71 24.76 0.87
CA ALA A 8 -7.14 23.42 0.77
C ALA A 8 -7.05 23.08 -0.71
N GLN A 9 -5.83 22.96 -1.24
CA GLN A 9 -5.64 22.41 -2.58
C GLN A 9 -5.96 20.92 -2.51
N ILE A 10 -7.04 20.51 -3.17
CA ILE A 10 -7.36 19.09 -3.36
C ILE A 10 -6.24 18.52 -4.23
N ARG A 11 -5.44 17.61 -3.66
CA ARG A 11 -4.40 16.88 -4.38
C ARG A 11 -4.73 15.40 -4.29
N LEU A 12 -4.54 14.69 -5.40
CA LEU A 12 -4.61 13.24 -5.41
C LEU A 12 -3.44 12.67 -4.61
N SER A 13 -3.70 11.56 -3.91
CA SER A 13 -2.63 10.80 -3.26
C SER A 13 -1.65 10.27 -4.31
N PRO A 14 -0.34 10.21 -3.99
CA PRO A 14 0.61 9.58 -4.89
C PRO A 14 0.22 8.12 -5.18
N PRO A 15 0.53 7.59 -6.38
CA PRO A 15 0.03 6.29 -6.82
C PRO A 15 0.38 5.12 -5.89
N GLU A 16 1.56 5.15 -5.28
CA GLU A 16 2.03 4.13 -4.34
C GLU A 16 1.21 4.08 -3.04
N PHE A 17 0.72 5.23 -2.57
CA PHE A 17 -0.19 5.29 -1.41
C PHE A 17 -1.60 4.85 -1.79
N THR A 18 -2.05 5.20 -2.99
CA THR A 18 -3.34 4.72 -3.51
C THR A 18 -3.34 3.20 -3.61
N TYR A 19 -2.26 2.60 -4.12
CA TYR A 19 -2.13 1.15 -4.20
C TYR A 19 -2.00 0.48 -2.82
N LEU A 20 -1.25 1.07 -1.87
CA LEU A 20 -1.23 0.60 -0.48
C LEU A 20 -2.64 0.56 0.11
N ASN A 21 -3.43 1.62 -0.10
CA ASN A 21 -4.80 1.70 0.40
C ASN A 21 -5.69 0.64 -0.25
N GLU A 22 -5.55 0.39 -1.55
CA GLU A 22 -6.26 -0.67 -2.25
C GLU A 22 -6.00 -2.05 -1.61
N ILE A 23 -4.74 -2.39 -1.31
CA ILE A 23 -4.38 -3.63 -0.61
C ILE A 23 -4.99 -3.64 0.81
N LYS A 24 -4.83 -2.54 1.56
CA LYS A 24 -5.38 -2.42 2.91
C LYS A 24 -6.89 -2.64 2.96
N PHE A 25 -7.65 -2.07 2.02
CA PHE A 25 -9.10 -2.24 1.98
C PHE A 25 -9.55 -3.58 1.39
N SER A 26 -8.68 -4.27 0.64
CA SER A 26 -8.99 -5.59 0.07
C SER A 26 -8.77 -6.72 1.08
N ILE A 27 -7.62 -6.75 1.76
CA ILE A 27 -7.22 -7.87 2.64
C ILE A 27 -7.01 -7.46 4.10
N GLY A 28 -6.91 -6.17 4.41
CA GLY A 28 -6.62 -5.69 5.76
C GLY A 28 -7.79 -5.73 6.73
N ASN A 29 -9.00 -6.05 6.26
CA ASN A 29 -10.16 -6.32 7.13
C ASN A 29 -10.10 -7.71 7.78
N ASP A 30 -9.23 -8.60 7.30
CA ASP A 30 -9.01 -9.92 7.90
C ASP A 30 -8.16 -9.76 9.17
N PRO A 31 -8.65 -10.20 10.37
CA PRO A 31 -7.92 -10.03 11.62
C PRO A 31 -6.59 -10.80 11.68
N LEU A 32 -6.41 -11.78 10.80
CA LEU A 32 -5.17 -12.55 10.69
C LEU A 32 -4.18 -11.93 9.71
N VAL A 33 -4.50 -10.79 9.09
CA VAL A 33 -3.68 -10.11 8.09
C VAL A 33 -3.36 -8.71 8.56
N GLN A 34 -2.07 -8.37 8.55
CA GLN A 34 -1.58 -7.02 8.83
C GLN A 34 -0.81 -6.51 7.62
N VAL A 35 -1.28 -5.41 7.04
CA VAL A 35 -0.59 -4.68 5.97
C VAL A 35 0.25 -3.59 6.61
N GLU A 36 1.57 -3.75 6.55
CA GLU A 36 2.54 -2.81 7.11
C GLU A 36 2.60 -1.51 6.29
N PRO A 37 3.14 -0.42 6.87
CA PRO A 37 3.38 0.82 6.14
C PRO A 37 4.26 0.62 4.91
N LEU A 38 4.01 1.43 3.88
CA LEU A 38 4.82 1.46 2.66
C LEU A 38 6.27 1.84 3.00
N ARG A 39 7.23 1.05 2.49
CA ARG A 39 8.66 1.31 2.64
C ARG A 39 9.26 1.65 1.28
N GLN A 40 10.14 2.64 1.26
CA GLN A 40 10.95 2.95 0.08
C GLN A 40 12.28 2.18 0.18
N LEU A 41 12.63 1.48 -0.89
CA LEU A 41 13.88 0.73 -1.00
C LEU A 41 15.01 1.65 -1.44
N PRO A 42 16.28 1.41 -1.03
CA PRO A 42 17.44 2.18 -1.48
C PRO A 42 17.61 2.19 -3.01
N SER A 43 17.10 1.17 -3.70
CA SER A 43 17.10 1.05 -5.16
C SER A 43 16.05 1.91 -5.87
N GLY A 44 15.22 2.67 -5.13
CA GLY A 44 14.17 3.54 -5.67
C GLY A 44 12.80 2.89 -5.85
N GLY A 45 12.67 1.60 -5.56
CA GLY A 45 11.38 0.90 -5.53
C GLY A 45 10.63 1.06 -4.20
N PHE A 46 9.43 0.50 -4.14
CA PHE A 46 8.62 0.46 -2.92
C PHE A 46 8.36 -0.98 -2.50
N LEU A 47 8.20 -1.20 -1.21
CA LEU A 47 7.87 -2.49 -0.60
C LEU A 47 6.68 -2.31 0.33
N ILE A 48 5.64 -3.10 0.10
CA ILE A 48 4.54 -3.34 1.03
C ILE A 48 4.86 -4.67 1.70
N THR A 49 4.62 -4.80 3.00
CA THR A 49 4.83 -6.07 3.69
C THR A 49 3.52 -6.52 4.29
N ILE A 50 3.16 -7.76 4.02
CA ILE A 50 1.94 -8.36 4.56
C ILE A 50 2.35 -9.46 5.54
N ARG A 51 1.94 -9.29 6.80
CA ARG A 51 2.08 -10.32 7.82
C ARG A 51 0.78 -11.09 7.91
N VAL A 52 0.86 -12.41 7.86
CA VAL A 52 -0.30 -13.28 7.89
C VAL A 52 -0.12 -14.32 9.00
N GLN A 53 -1.10 -14.42 9.88
CA GLN A 53 -1.16 -15.46 10.89
C GLN A 53 -1.72 -16.74 10.27
N GLY A 54 -0.93 -17.82 10.33
CA GLY A 54 -1.29 -19.13 9.79
C GLY A 54 -0.73 -19.40 8.39
N MET A 55 -0.02 -20.52 8.25
CA MET A 55 0.72 -20.87 7.03
C MET A 55 -0.19 -21.09 5.81
N GLN A 56 -1.36 -21.71 6.02
CA GLN A 56 -2.29 -21.99 4.91
C GLN A 56 -2.81 -20.70 4.27
N LYS A 57 -3.22 -19.73 5.09
CA LYS A 57 -3.68 -18.42 4.62
C LYS A 57 -2.53 -17.63 4.00
N ALA A 58 -1.34 -17.66 4.60
CA ALA A 58 -0.14 -17.02 4.06
C ALA A 58 0.18 -17.54 2.65
N ARG A 59 0.16 -18.86 2.45
CA ARG A 59 0.38 -19.50 1.15
C ARG A 59 -0.72 -19.15 0.14
N ALA A 60 -1.98 -19.14 0.56
CA ALA A 60 -3.09 -18.75 -0.30
C ALA A 60 -2.95 -17.30 -0.78
N LEU A 61 -2.67 -16.36 0.14
CA LEU A 61 -2.45 -14.95 -0.19
C LEU A 61 -1.21 -14.76 -1.08
N ALA A 62 -0.09 -15.40 -0.77
CA ALA A 62 1.13 -15.32 -1.59
C ALA A 62 0.91 -15.83 -3.02
N THR A 63 -0.01 -16.80 -3.21
CA THR A 63 -0.38 -17.31 -4.54
C THR A 63 -1.27 -16.34 -5.30
N LEU A 64 -2.23 -15.71 -4.62
CA LEU A 64 -3.26 -14.87 -5.26
C LEU A 64 -2.82 -13.42 -5.45
N ILE A 65 -1.86 -12.95 -4.65
CA ILE A 65 -1.46 -11.54 -4.66
C ILE A 65 -0.53 -11.23 -5.83
N ILE A 66 -0.67 -10.02 -6.36
CA ILE A 66 0.26 -9.49 -7.35
C ILE A 66 1.56 -9.10 -6.64
N ALA A 67 2.57 -9.97 -6.71
CA ALA A 67 3.86 -9.77 -6.02
C ALA A 67 4.66 -8.56 -6.52
N THR A 68 4.39 -8.07 -7.73
CA THR A 68 5.03 -6.86 -8.26
C THR A 68 4.04 -6.06 -9.10
N LYS A 69 3.82 -4.80 -8.71
CA LYS A 69 2.98 -3.83 -9.41
C LYS A 69 3.85 -2.73 -10.01
N GLN A 70 3.70 -2.49 -11.31
CA GLN A 70 4.33 -1.39 -12.02
C GLN A 70 3.29 -0.28 -12.26
N ILE A 71 3.60 0.97 -11.88
CA ILE A 71 2.77 2.15 -12.15
C ILE A 71 3.67 3.24 -12.74
N GLY A 72 3.65 3.40 -14.06
CA GLY A 72 4.62 4.25 -14.75
C GLY A 72 6.05 3.79 -14.46
N SER A 73 6.88 4.68 -13.92
CA SER A 73 8.25 4.37 -13.49
C SER A 73 8.35 3.77 -12.08
N LEU A 74 7.25 3.73 -11.32
CA LEU A 74 7.23 3.20 -9.95
C LEU A 74 7.12 1.68 -9.99
N ARG A 75 7.98 1.01 -9.22
CA ARG A 75 7.94 -0.44 -8.99
C ARG A 75 7.62 -0.70 -7.53
N ILE A 76 6.51 -1.39 -7.28
CA ILE A 76 6.04 -1.74 -5.94
C ILE A 76 6.08 -3.26 -5.80
N GLN A 77 6.77 -3.74 -4.78
CA GLN A 77 6.84 -5.15 -4.39
C GLN A 77 5.95 -5.36 -3.16
N VAL A 78 5.36 -6.55 -3.05
CA VAL A 78 4.43 -6.91 -1.98
C VAL A 78 4.88 -8.22 -1.33
#